data_AF-A0AAJ1TLC3-F1
#
_entry.id   AF-A0AAJ1TLC3-F1
#
_cell.length_a   1.000
_cell.length_b   1.000
_cell.length_c   1.000
_cell.angle_alpha   90.00
_cell.angle_beta   90.00
_cell.angle_gamma   90.00
#
_symmetry.space_group_name_H-M   'P 1'
#
loop_
_entity.id
_entity.type
_entity.pdbx_description
1 polymer ?
#
loop_
_entity_poly.entity_id
_entity_poly.type
_entity_poly.pdbx_seq_one_letter_code
_entity_poly.pdbx_strand_id
1 'polypeptide(L)'
;MSDAVRFGSTDAAPRFDEEERLLGRIAGMLNLPVAVFRRGHAASSPDKGPTASECATMLAAFTRIRDPDARRECLAMVEGRAEA
;
A
#
# COMPACT_ATOMS: atom_id res chain seq x y z
N MET A 1 -7.60 38.68 -32.83
CA MET A 1 -8.30 37.42 -33.19
C MET A 1 -7.33 36.54 -33.98
N SER A 2 -6.76 35.53 -33.33
CA SER A 2 -6.42 34.22 -33.90
C SER A 2 -5.87 33.39 -32.76
N ASP A 3 -6.80 32.65 -32.18
CA ASP A 3 -6.59 31.63 -31.18
C ASP A 3 -6.02 30.39 -31.89
N ALA A 4 -4.91 29.87 -31.38
CA ALA A 4 -4.32 28.64 -31.87
C ALA A 4 -3.79 27.83 -30.69
N VAL A 5 -4.67 27.54 -29.74
CA VAL A 5 -4.44 26.44 -28.80
C VAL A 5 -4.63 25.13 -29.57
N ARG A 6 -3.49 24.56 -29.98
CA ARG A 6 -3.37 23.22 -30.54
C ARG A 6 -3.80 22.20 -29.48
N PHE A 7 -5.05 21.76 -29.56
CA PHE A 7 -5.47 20.49 -28.96
C PHE A 7 -4.63 19.35 -29.53
N GLY A 8 -4.17 18.47 -28.65
CA GLY A 8 -3.70 17.14 -29.03
C GLY A 8 -2.32 16.78 -28.47
N SER A 9 -2.33 16.22 -27.26
CA SER A 9 -1.68 14.94 -26.94
C SER A 9 -1.98 14.60 -25.48
N THR A 10 -3.21 14.15 -25.24
CA THR A 10 -3.52 13.35 -24.05
C THR A 10 -2.85 11.98 -24.27
N ASP A 11 -1.55 11.91 -24.03
CA ASP A 11 -0.83 10.65 -23.89
C ASP A 11 -1.21 10.04 -22.53
N ALA A 12 -2.45 9.58 -22.44
CA ALA A 12 -3.06 9.05 -21.23
C ALA A 12 -3.16 7.51 -21.25
N ALA A 13 -2.18 6.83 -21.85
CA ALA A 13 -1.97 5.39 -21.69
C ALA A 13 -0.49 5.06 -21.93
N PRO A 14 0.30 4.79 -20.87
CA PRO A 14 0.59 3.39 -20.53
C PRO A 14 0.76 3.11 -19.02
N ARG A 15 0.49 4.08 -18.14
CA ARG A 15 0.81 3.95 -16.70
C ARG A 15 0.03 2.81 -16.03
N PHE A 16 -1.25 2.67 -16.36
CA PHE A 16 -2.08 1.59 -15.83
C PHE A 16 -1.61 0.22 -16.30
N ASP A 17 -1.08 0.09 -17.51
CA ASP A 17 -0.57 -1.19 -18.04
C ASP A 17 0.74 -1.62 -17.37
N GLU A 18 1.61 -0.67 -17.04
CA GLU A 18 2.86 -0.94 -16.32
C GLU A 18 2.59 -1.32 -14.85
N GLU A 19 1.67 -0.60 -14.20
CA GLU A 19 1.20 -0.92 -12.86
C GLU A 19 0.55 -2.31 -12.81
N GLU A 20 -0.30 -2.65 -13.79
CA GLU A 20 -0.97 -3.94 -13.85
C GLU A 20 0.01 -5.10 -14.07
N ARG A 21 1.05 -4.89 -14.90
CA ARG A 21 2.14 -5.87 -15.08
C ARG A 21 2.95 -6.07 -13.80
N LEU A 22 3.23 -5.00 -13.07
CA LEU A 22 3.96 -5.07 -11.79
C LEU A 22 3.14 -5.83 -10.74
N LEU A 23 1.86 -5.50 -10.59
CA LEU A 23 0.95 -6.19 -9.68
C LEU A 23 0.80 -7.66 -10.05
N GLY A 24 0.70 -7.99 -11.34
CA GLY A 24 0.67 -9.38 -11.81
C GLY A 24 1.94 -10.16 -11.46
N ARG A 25 3.11 -9.52 -11.56
CA ARG A 25 4.39 -10.15 -11.19
C ARG A 25 4.51 -10.40 -9.68
N ILE A 26 4.10 -9.45 -8.86
CA ILE A 26 4.05 -9.59 -7.39
C ILE A 26 3.06 -10.69 -7.00
N ALA A 27 1.88 -10.70 -7.61
CA ALA A 27 0.85 -11.71 -7.40
C ALA A 27 1.36 -13.13 -7.71
N GLY A 28 2.08 -13.30 -8.82
CA GLY A 28 2.71 -14.57 -9.20
C GLY A 28 3.77 -15.04 -8.18
N MET A 29 4.63 -14.15 -7.70
CA MET A 29 5.65 -14.50 -6.70
C MET A 29 5.04 -14.93 -5.36
N LEU A 30 3.92 -14.31 -4.97
CA LEU A 30 3.23 -14.59 -3.72
C LEU A 30 2.20 -15.73 -3.83
N ASN A 31 1.99 -16.27 -5.03
CA ASN A 31 0.94 -17.23 -5.34
C ASN A 31 -0.46 -16.76 -4.91
N LEU A 32 -0.75 -15.47 -5.15
CA LEU A 32 -2.02 -14.83 -4.82
C LEU A 32 -2.74 -14.34 -6.08
N PRO A 33 -4.08 -14.29 -6.10
CA PRO A 33 -4.81 -13.65 -7.18
C PRO A 33 -4.57 -12.13 -7.21
N VAL A 34 -4.31 -11.55 -8.40
CA VAL A 34 -4.04 -10.11 -8.55
C VAL A 34 -5.20 -9.22 -8.06
N ALA A 35 -6.42 -9.74 -8.06
CA ALA A 35 -7.62 -9.07 -7.54
C ALA A 35 -7.52 -8.68 -6.05
N VAL A 36 -6.64 -9.34 -5.29
CA VAL A 36 -6.37 -8.99 -3.88
C VAL A 36 -5.81 -7.57 -3.77
N PHE A 37 -4.95 -7.14 -4.70
CA PHE A 37 -4.37 -5.79 -4.71
C PHE A 37 -5.39 -4.72 -5.12
N ARG A 38 -6.41 -5.09 -5.91
CA ARG A 38 -7.47 -4.16 -6.36
C ARG A 38 -8.49 -3.83 -5.27
N ARG A 39 -8.67 -4.73 -4.30
CA ARG A 39 -9.69 -4.59 -3.26
C ARG A 39 -9.36 -3.52 -2.21
N GLY A 40 -8.11 -3.07 -2.12
CA GLY A 40 -7.64 -2.13 -1.10
C GLY A 40 -7.88 -0.65 -1.39
N HIS A 41 -8.15 -0.24 -2.64
CA HIS A 41 -8.31 1.18 -2.99
C HIS A 41 -9.73 1.72 -2.84
N ALA A 42 -10.73 0.87 -2.60
CA ALA A 42 -12.14 1.28 -2.53
C ALA A 42 -12.67 1.55 -1.10
N ALA A 43 -11.90 1.28 -0.03
CA ALA A 43 -12.45 1.26 1.34
C ALA A 43 -11.67 2.03 2.41
N SER A 44 -10.57 2.71 2.08
CA SER A 44 -9.82 3.48 3.08
C SER A 44 -9.87 4.96 2.76
N SER A 45 -10.81 5.66 3.39
CA SER A 45 -10.72 7.12 3.53
C SER A 45 -9.40 7.44 4.24
N PRO A 46 -8.56 8.33 3.70
CA PRO A 46 -7.29 8.70 4.31
C PRO A 46 -7.44 9.33 5.71
N ASP A 47 -8.66 9.75 6.08
CA ASP A 47 -8.96 10.38 7.38
C ASP A 47 -9.32 9.39 8.50
N LYS A 48 -9.46 8.10 8.19
CA LYS A 48 -9.87 7.10 9.18
C LYS A 48 -8.64 6.33 9.65
N GLY A 49 -8.06 6.78 10.76
CA GLY A 49 -7.03 6.04 11.48
C GLY A 49 -7.47 4.62 11.82
N PRO A 50 -6.52 3.74 12.23
CA PRO A 50 -6.80 2.34 12.45
C PRO A 50 -7.96 2.16 13.43
N THR A 51 -8.87 1.25 13.08
CA THR A 51 -9.97 0.87 13.93
C THR A 51 -9.46 0.16 15.19
N ALA A 52 -10.25 0.17 16.27
CA ALA A 52 -9.88 -0.50 17.52
C ALA A 52 -9.58 -2.01 17.31
N SER A 53 -10.25 -2.66 16.36
CA SER A 53 -10.00 -4.06 16.00
C SER A 53 -8.64 -4.26 15.34
N GLU A 54 -8.20 -3.33 14.51
CA GLU A 54 -6.88 -3.36 13.86
C GLU A 54 -5.79 -3.14 14.90
N CYS A 55 -5.95 -2.16 15.80
CA CYS A 55 -5.04 -1.94 16.92
C CYS A 55 -4.93 -3.20 17.82
N ALA A 56 -6.05 -3.83 18.15
CA ALA A 56 -6.06 -5.06 18.95
C ALA A 56 -5.32 -6.21 18.23
N THR A 57 -5.47 -6.32 16.92
CA THR A 57 -4.79 -7.34 16.11
C THR A 57 -3.28 -7.10 16.07
N MET A 58 -2.85 -5.85 15.89
CA MET A 58 -1.42 -5.48 15.90
C MET A 58 -0.78 -5.77 17.27
N LEU A 59 -1.45 -5.41 18.37
CA LEU A 59 -0.98 -5.71 19.73
C LEU A 59 -0.93 -7.22 20.01
N ALA A 60 -1.93 -7.98 19.55
CA ALA A 60 -1.95 -9.43 19.67
C ALA A 60 -0.81 -10.10 18.87
N ALA A 61 -0.48 -9.58 17.68
CA ALA A 61 0.65 -10.07 16.90
C ALA A 61 1.99 -9.77 17.61
N PHE A 62 2.15 -8.54 18.12
CA PHE A 62 3.36 -8.10 18.81
C PHE A 62 3.63 -8.85 20.14
N THR A 63 2.57 -9.29 20.82
CA THR A 63 2.69 -10.09 22.06
C THR A 63 3.02 -11.55 21.80
N ARG A 64 2.84 -12.06 20.57
CA ARG A 64 3.20 -13.44 20.19
C ARG A 64 4.69 -13.60 19.86
N ILE A 65 5.42 -12.51 19.63
CA ILE A 65 6.86 -12.54 19.42
C ILE A 65 7.54 -12.93 20.74
N ARG A 66 8.05 -14.16 20.80
CA ARG A 66 8.71 -14.70 22.01
C ARG A 66 10.17 -14.30 22.13
N ASP A 67 10.79 -13.96 21.01
CA ASP A 67 12.18 -13.53 20.97
C ASP A 67 12.28 -12.05 21.41
N PRO A 68 12.98 -11.74 22.51
CA PRO A 68 13.15 -10.37 22.99
C PRO A 68 13.95 -9.49 22.02
N ASP A 69 14.87 -10.03 21.24
CA ASP A 69 15.65 -9.27 20.26
C ASP A 69 14.79 -8.91 19.05
N ALA A 70 14.05 -9.86 18.50
CA ALA A 70 13.09 -9.61 17.42
C ALA A 70 12.00 -8.61 17.85
N ARG A 71 11.60 -8.63 19.13
CA ARG A 71 10.64 -7.67 19.68
C ARG A 71 11.19 -6.25 19.75
N ARG A 72 12.47 -6.10 20.13
CA ARG A 72 13.18 -4.81 20.15
C ARG A 72 13.36 -4.24 18.75
N GLU A 73 13.77 -5.08 17.80
CA GLU A 73 13.93 -4.68 16.39
C GLU A 73 12.60 -4.21 15.80
N CYS A 74 11.52 -4.94 16.06
CA CYS A 74 10.18 -4.57 15.60
C CYS A 74 9.72 -3.21 16.15
N LEU A 75 10.04 -2.88 17.41
CA LEU A 75 9.78 -1.55 17.98
C LEU A 75 10.63 -0.47 17.30
N ALA A 76 11.93 -0.70 17.12
CA ALA A 76 12.83 0.27 16.48
C ALA A 76 12.40 0.62 15.05
N MET A 77 11.88 -0.35 14.29
CA MET A 77 11.35 -0.13 12.95
C MET A 77 10.10 0.76 12.93
N VAL A 78 9.25 0.67 13.95
CA VAL A 78 8.03 1.49 14.06
C VAL A 78 8.39 2.91 14.50
N GLU A 79 9.25 3.05 15.51
CA GLU A 79 9.73 4.34 16.01
C GLU A 79 10.45 5.13 14.90
N GLY A 80 11.33 4.49 14.13
CA GLY A 80 12.03 5.13 13.03
C GLY A 80 11.14 5.62 11.88
N ARG A 81 9.88 5.17 11.81
CA ARG A 81 8.88 5.65 10.83
C ARG A 81 7.90 6.66 11.40
N ALA A 82 7.84 6.83 12.72
CA ALA A 82 6.97 7.82 13.36
C ALA A 82 7.59 9.22 13.36
N GLU A 83 8.92 9.30 13.32
CA GLU A 83 9.72 10.54 13.32
C GLU A 83 10.09 11.04 11.90
N ALA A 84 9.58 10.40 10.84
CA ALA A 84 9.88 10.70 9.43
C ALA A 84 8.63 11.20 8.69
#